data_AF-A0A954IG89-F1
#
_entry.id   AF-A0A954IG89-F1
#
_cell.length_a   1.000
_cell.length_b   1.000
_cell.length_c   1.000
_cell.angle_alpha   90.00
_cell.angle_beta   90.00
_cell.angle_gamma   90.00
#
_symmetry.space_group_name_H-M   'P 1'
#
loop_
_entity.id
_entity.type
_entity.pdbx_description
1 polymer ?
#
loop_
_entity_poly.entity_id
_entity_poly.type
_entity_poly.pdbx_seq_one_letter_code
_entity_poly.pdbx_strand_id
1 'polypeptide(L)' 'LRDQGKCIIFSTHIMREVEKLCDRIAVIYRGKILAEGSLTDLAAQHEQPDVEELFFELIQNHEEQLATG' A
#
# COMPACT_ATOMS: atom_id res chain seq x y z
N LEU A 1 14.47 14.28 -9.85
CA LEU A 1 14.19 13.21 -10.85
C LEU A 1 12.70 13.14 -11.15
N ARG A 2 11.83 13.06 -10.14
CA ARG A 2 10.37 13.23 -10.28
C ARG A 2 10.00 14.56 -10.95
N ASP A 3 10.59 15.67 -10.50
CA ASP A 3 10.33 17.01 -11.07
C ASP A 3 10.87 17.22 -12.49
N GLN A 4 11.59 16.23 -13.03
CA GLN A 4 12.03 16.20 -14.42
C GLN A 4 11.07 15.39 -15.31
N GLY A 5 9.85 15.07 -14.82
CA GLY A 5 8.83 14.33 -15.55
C GLY A 5 9.08 12.82 -15.63
N LYS A 6 9.95 12.26 -14.78
CA LYS A 6 10.26 10.82 -14.78
C LYS A 6 9.40 10.08 -13.77
N CYS A 7 8.81 8.96 -14.18
CA CYS A 7 8.17 7.99 -13.29
C CYS A 7 9.27 7.13 -12.62
N ILE A 8 9.19 6.99 -11.30
CA ILE A 8 10.10 6.18 -10.50
C ILE A 8 9.26 5.16 -9.76
N ILE A 9 9.60 3.88 -9.93
CA ILE A 9 9.01 2.80 -9.14
C ILE A 9 9.97 2.51 -7.99
N PHE A 10 9.49 2.70 -6.78
CA PHE A 10 10.21 2.37 -5.56
C PHE A 10 9.48 1.23 -4.86
N SER A 11 10.18 0.14 -4.59
CA SER A 11 9.64 -1.05 -3.93
C SER A 11 10.43 -1.30 -2.66
N THR A 12 9.75 -1.23 -1.52
CA THR A 12 10.32 -1.51 -0.21
C THR A 12 9.29 -2.25 0.64
N HIS A 13 9.75 -2.94 1.67
CA HIS A 13 8.90 -3.50 2.71
C HIS A 13 8.91 -2.63 3.98
N ILE A 14 9.60 -1.47 3.93
CA ILE A 14 9.71 -0.53 5.04
C ILE A 14 8.66 0.56 4.86
N MET A 15 7.52 0.44 5.55
CA MET A 15 6.36 1.31 5.36
C MET A 15 6.64 2.79 5.68
N ARG A 16 7.52 3.06 6.66
CA ARG A 16 7.96 4.43 6.99
C ARG A 16 8.72 5.14 5.86
N GLU A 17 9.38 4.40 4.98
CA GLU A 17 10.03 4.99 3.80
C GLU A 17 8.99 5.34 2.74
N VAL A 18 8.00 4.47 2.57
CA VAL A 18 6.87 4.68 1.65
C VAL A 18 6.13 5.97 2.00
N GLU A 19 5.80 6.17 3.27
CA GLU A 19 5.11 7.37 3.74
C GLU A 19 5.87 8.67 3.49
N LYS A 20 7.21 8.61 3.51
CA LYS A 20 8.07 9.78 3.32
C LYS A 20 8.38 10.08 1.86
N LEU A 21 8.41 9.05 1.01
CA LEU A 21 8.96 9.14 -0.35
C LEU A 21 7.91 9.01 -1.45
N CYS A 22 6.77 8.37 -1.17
CA CYS A 22 5.79 8.01 -2.20
C CYS A 22 4.51 8.84 -2.07
N ASP A 23 4.05 9.39 -3.19
CA ASP A 23 2.73 10.04 -3.26
C ASP A 23 1.61 9.02 -3.54
N ARG A 24 1.96 7.91 -4.18
CA ARG A 24 1.07 6.80 -4.55
C ARG A 24 1.72 5.48 -4.21
N ILE A 25 0.91 4.53 -3.78
CA ILE A 25 1.36 3.19 -3.37
C ILE A 25 0.46 2.12 -3.97
N ALA A 26 1.03 0.92 -4.11
CA ALA A 26 0.29 -0.30 -4.40
C ALA A 26 0.76 -1.37 -3.43
N VAL A 27 -0.18 -1.98 -2.69
CA VAL A 27 0.09 -3.09 -1.79
C VAL A 27 -0.04 -4.39 -2.56
N ILE A 28 1.05 -5.14 -2.65
CA ILE A 28 1.10 -6.42 -3.37
C ILE A 28 1.29 -7.55 -2.37
N TYR A 29 0.45 -8.57 -2.46
CA TYR A 29 0.54 -9.77 -1.65
C TYR A 29 0.13 -11.00 -2.47
N ARG A 30 0.90 -12.09 -2.38
CA ARG A 30 0.70 -13.35 -3.15
C ARG A 30 0.42 -13.12 -4.66
N GLY A 31 1.13 -12.16 -5.26
CA GLY A 31 1.02 -11.85 -6.69
C GLY A 31 -0.26 -11.08 -7.08
N LYS A 32 -1.03 -10.58 -6.11
CA LYS A 32 -2.21 -9.74 -6.33
C LYS A 32 -1.99 -8.36 -5.73
N ILE A 33 -2.52 -7.33 -6.40
CA ILE A 33 -2.63 -5.99 -5.83
C ILE A 33 -3.86 -6.00 -4.93
N LEU A 34 -3.65 -5.78 -3.63
CA LEU A 34 -4.72 -5.71 -2.64
C LEU A 34 -5.31 -4.30 -2.54
N ALA A 35 -4.47 -3.28 -2.74
CA ALA A 35 -4.87 -1.88 -2.75
C ALA A 35 -3.92 -1.06 -3.64
N GLU A 36 -4.43 -0.01 -4.29
CA GLU A 36 -3.64 0.97 -5.04
C GLU A 36 -4.28 2.35 -4.93
N GLY A 37 -3.50 3.38 -4.65
CA GLY A 37 -4.03 4.73 -4.48
C GLY A 37 -3.00 5.74 -4.00
N SER A 38 -3.44 6.98 -3.74
CA SER A 38 -2.63 7.89 -2.94
C SER A 38 -2.67 7.46 -1.47
N LEU A 39 -1.64 7.82 -0.71
CA LEU A 39 -1.59 7.54 0.73
C LEU A 39 -2.82 8.10 1.47
N THR A 40 -3.20 9.33 1.13
CA THR A 40 -4.38 10.00 1.67
C THR A 40 -5.69 9.29 1.33
N ASP A 41 -5.85 8.83 0.09
CA ASP A 41 -7.09 8.15 -0.31
C ASP A 41 -7.21 6.79 0.40
N LEU A 42 -6.11 6.05 0.48
CA LEU A 42 -6.09 4.73 1.12
C LEU A 42 -6.31 4.84 2.63
N ALA A 43 -5.67 5.80 3.30
CA ALA A 43 -5.89 6.04 4.72
C ALA A 43 -7.35 6.43 5.01
N ALA A 44 -7.97 7.25 4.15
CA ALA A 44 -9.37 7.63 4.30
C ALA A 44 -10.34 6.47 4.00
N GLN A 45 -10.03 5.60 3.04
CA GLN A 45 -10.88 4.47 2.65
C GLN A 45 -10.89 3.35 3.69
N HIS A 46 -9.77 3.13 4.36
CA HIS A 46 -9.58 2.03 5.30
C HIS A 46 -9.63 2.46 6.78
N GLU A 47 -9.76 3.76 7.05
CA GLU A 47 -9.81 4.33 8.40
C GLU A 47 -8.59 3.95 9.27
N GLN A 48 -7.43 3.75 8.63
CA GLN A 48 -6.19 3.35 9.32
C GLN A 48 -5.29 4.54 9.65
N PRO A 49 -4.54 4.49 10.77
CA PRO A 49 -3.71 5.59 11.23
C PRO A 49 -2.45 5.80 10.39
N ASP A 50 -1.94 4.73 9.77
CA ASP A 50 -0.71 4.73 8.99
C ASP A 50 -0.72 3.58 7.96
N VAL A 51 0.31 3.57 7.10
CA VAL A 51 0.45 2.57 6.02
C VAL A 51 0.76 1.17 6.57
N GLU A 52 1.37 1.10 7.75
CA GLU A 52 1.73 -0.17 8.38
C GLU A 52 0.47 -0.92 8.83
N GLU A 53 -0.45 -0.24 9.52
CA GLU A 53 -1.74 -0.81 9.91
C GLU A 53 -2.62 -1.16 8.71
N LEU A 54 -2.67 -0.29 7.69
CA LEU A 54 -3.33 -0.58 6.41
C LEU A 54 -2.81 -1.87 5.77
N PHE A 55 -1.49 -2.06 5.76
CA PHE A 55 -0.90 -3.24 5.17
C PHE A 55 -1.30 -4.52 5.91
N PHE A 56 -1.29 -4.50 7.25
CA PHE A 56 -1.70 -5.64 8.06
C PHE A 56 -3.18 -5.99 7.86
N GLU A 57 -4.05 -4.99 7.86
CA GLU A 57 -5.49 -5.18 7.61
C GLU A 57 -5.73 -5.84 6.26
N LEU A 58 -5.10 -5.34 5.19
CA LEU A 58 -5.24 -5.87 3.83
C LEU A 58 -4.80 -7.34 3.74
N ILE A 59 -3.68 -7.70 4.37
CA ILE A 59 -3.19 -9.08 4.38
C ILE A 59 -4.13 -9.99 5.16
N GLN A 60 -4.56 -9.56 6.35
CA GLN A 60 -5.45 -10.36 7.18
C GLN A 60 -6.77 -10.64 6.43
N ASN A 61 -7.38 -9.60 5.86
CA ASN A 61 -8.60 -9.73 5.05
C ASN A 61 -8.39 -10.69 3.87
N HIS A 62 -7.23 -10.65 3.22
CA HIS A 62 -6.92 -11.55 2.10
C HIS A 62 -6.72 -13.01 2.53
N GLU A 63 -6.04 -13.26 3.65
CA GLU A 63 -5.88 -14.61 4.18
C GLU A 63 -7.23 -15.22 4.58
N GLU A 64 -8.12 -14.45 5.20
CA GLU A 64 -9.47 -14.91 5.59
C GLU A 64 -10.31 -15.28 4.36
N GLN A 65 -10.23 -14.50 3.28
CA GLN A 65 -10.88 -14.82 2.01
C GLN A 65 -10.36 -16.11 1.39
N LEU A 66 -9.04 -16.38 1.47
CA LEU A 66 -8.45 -17.61 0.96
C LEU A 66 -8.80 -18.84 1.82
N ALA A 67 -8.95 -18.67 3.14
CA ALA A 67 -9.31 -19.76 4.04
C ALA A 67 -10.79 -20.17 3.93
N THR A 68 -11.64 -19.30 3.39
CA THR A 68 -13.09 -19.54 3.23
C THR A 68 -13.45 -20.05 1.83
N GLY A 69 -12.48 -20.13 0.90
CA GLY A 69 -12.65 -20.50 -0.50
C GLY A 69 -12.25 -21.92 -0.86
#